data_AF-A0A2N1VYF3-F1
#
_entry.id   AF-A0A2N1VYF3-F1
#
_cell.length_a   1.000
_cell.length_b   1.000
_cell.length_c   1.000
_cell.angle_alpha   90.00
_cell.angle_beta   90.00
_cell.angle_gamma   90.00
#
_symmetry.space_group_name_H-M   'P 1'
#
loop_
_entity.id
_entity.type
_entity.pdbx_description
1 polymer ?
#
loop_
_entity_poly.entity_id
_entity_poly.type
_entity_poly.pdbx_seq_one_letter_code
_entity_poly.pdbx_strand_id
1 'polypeptide(L)' 'MRISHIKDFRRGDKIKYTFPNPKIKDRNFIFGTVHRIGKNYLEIRSEEKIKMKLSQEYLYNIDYVERSLSD' A
#
# COMPACT_ATOMS: atom_id res chain seq x y z
N MET A 1 9.00 -8.44 -5.47
CA MET A 1 10.04 -7.89 -4.56
C MET A 1 9.34 -7.47 -3.28
N ARG A 2 9.72 -8.03 -2.12
CA ARG A 2 9.09 -7.70 -0.83
C ARG A 2 9.70 -6.42 -0.27
N ILE A 3 8.87 -5.54 0.28
CA ILE A 3 9.26 -4.21 0.75
C ILE A 3 9.29 -4.22 2.28
N SER A 4 10.34 -3.65 2.86
CA SER A 4 10.52 -3.61 4.31
C SER A 4 10.58 -2.20 4.88
N HIS A 5 10.72 -1.16 4.04
CA HIS A 5 10.87 0.22 4.52
C HIS A 5 9.97 1.21 3.78
N ILE A 6 9.42 2.19 4.51
CA ILE A 6 8.55 3.26 3.96
C ILE A 6 9.28 4.10 2.91
N LYS A 7 10.59 4.29 3.08
CA LYS A 7 11.44 5.07 2.16
C LYS A 7 11.52 4.46 0.75
N ASP A 8 11.14 3.20 0.59
CA ASP A 8 11.19 2.52 -0.69
C ASP A 8 10.00 2.91 -1.58
N PHE A 9 8.97 3.55 -1.03
CA PHE A 9 7.76 3.99 -1.73
C PHE A 9 7.88 5.40 -2.31
N ARG A 10 7.14 5.62 -3.39
CA ARG A 10 6.92 6.94 -4.00
C ARG A 10 5.43 7.24 -4.11
N ARG A 11 5.07 8.51 -4.06
CA ARG A 11 3.69 8.92 -4.37
C ARG A 11 3.37 8.52 -5.80
N GLY A 12 2.19 7.98 -6.04
CA GLY A 12 1.77 7.46 -7.34
C GLY A 12 2.10 5.97 -7.56
N ASP A 13 2.93 5.34 -6.73
CA ASP A 13 3.21 3.90 -6.84
C ASP A 13 1.91 3.09 -6.69
N LYS A 14 1.68 2.12 -7.57
CA LYS A 14 0.59 1.14 -7.42
C LYS A 14 1.10 -0.06 -6.65
N ILE A 15 0.34 -0.43 -5.62
CA ILE A 15 0.68 -1.52 -4.73
C ILE A 15 -0.51 -2.45 -4.52
N LYS A 16 -0.21 -3.69 -4.15
CA LYS A 16 -1.18 -4.66 -3.64
C LYS A 16 -0.93 -4.83 -2.15
N TYR A 17 -1.91 -4.49 -1.33
CA TYR A 17 -1.85 -4.71 0.11
C TYR A 17 -2.68 -5.93 0.48
N THR A 18 -2.08 -6.90 1.17
CA THR A 18 -2.76 -8.11 1.68
C THR A 18 -3.13 -7.91 3.15
N PHE A 19 -4.38 -8.17 3.54
CA PHE A 19 -4.80 -8.00 4.93
C PHE A 19 -4.25 -9.13 5.81
N PRO A 20 -3.58 -8.83 6.94
CA PRO A 20 -3.02 -9.87 7.82
C PRO A 20 -4.10 -10.69 8.56
N ASN A 21 -5.30 -10.14 8.72
CA ASN A 21 -6.45 -10.83 9.29
C ASN A 21 -7.71 -10.43 8.51
N PRO A 22 -8.14 -11.20 7.51
CA PRO A 22 -9.31 -10.86 6.70
C PRO A 22 -10.59 -11.00 7.54
N LYS A 23 -11.06 -9.88 8.11
CA LYS A 23 -12.39 -9.82 8.73
C LYS A 23 -13.52 -9.88 7.69
N ILE A 24 -13.21 -9.57 6.43
CA ILE A 24 -14.17 -9.49 5.33
C ILE A 24 -13.96 -10.71 4.44
N LYS A 25 -14.97 -11.60 4.41
CA LYS A 25 -14.94 -12.96 3.85
C LYS A 25 -14.49 -13.09 2.39
N ASP A 26 -14.37 -12.01 1.62
CA ASP A 26 -14.22 -12.12 0.16
C ASP A 26 -13.02 -11.36 -0.44
N ARG A 27 -12.28 -10.55 0.33
CA ARG A 27 -11.11 -9.82 -0.20
C ARG A 27 -9.93 -9.84 0.75
N ASN A 28 -9.02 -10.79 0.51
CA ASN A 28 -7.76 -10.92 1.24
C ASN A 28 -6.73 -9.83 0.88
N PHE A 29 -6.99 -9.05 -0.17
CA PHE A 29 -6.11 -7.98 -0.61
C PHE A 29 -6.89 -6.82 -1.22
N ILE A 30 -6.20 -5.70 -1.41
CA ILE A 30 -6.70 -4.52 -2.10
C ILE A 30 -5.57 -3.88 -2.93
N PHE A 31 -5.92 -3.39 -4.11
CA PHE A 31 -5.04 -2.55 -4.91
C PHE A 31 -5.22 -1.09 -4.54
N GLY A 32 -4.12 -0.35 -4.45
CA GLY A 32 -4.16 1.06 -4.15
C GLY A 32 -2.94 1.81 -4.65
N THR A 33 -3.13 3.11 -4.84
CA THR A 33 -2.07 4.03 -5.20
C THR A 33 -1.58 4.74 -3.96
N VAL A 34 -0.26 4.84 -3.79
CA VAL A 34 0.35 5.61 -2.70
C VAL A 34 -0.01 7.09 -2.87
N HIS A 35 -0.81 7.60 -1.94
CA HIS A 35 -1.26 8.97 -1.93
C HIS A 35 -0.31 9.86 -1.10
N ARG A 36 0.09 9.37 0.08
CA ARG A 36 0.97 10.09 0.99
C ARG A 36 1.91 9.14 1.71
N ILE A 37 3.13 9.60 1.93
CA ILE A 37 4.16 8.90 2.68
C ILE A 37 4.42 9.73 3.93
N GLY A 38 4.10 9.17 5.09
CA GLY A 38 4.40 9.74 6.40
C GLY A 38 5.71 9.17 6.96
N LYS A 39 6.09 9.59 8.17
CA LYS A 39 7.31 9.10 8.84
C LYS A 39 7.24 7.59 9.12
N ASN A 40 6.11 7.13 9.66
CA ASN A 40 5.88 5.74 10.10
C ASN A 40 4.59 5.13 9.51
N TYR A 41 4.05 5.74 8.46
CA TYR A 41 2.85 5.24 7.79
C TYR A 41 2.86 5.53 6.28
N LEU A 42 2.08 4.75 5.55
CA LEU A 42 1.78 4.92 4.14
C LEU A 42 0.28 5.11 3.99
N GLU A 43 -0.17 6.19 3.37
CA GLU A 43 -1.58 6.35 2.98
C GLU A 43 -1.74 5.93 1.53
N ILE A 44 -2.61 4.95 1.31
CA ILE A 44 -3.01 4.52 -0.02
C ILE A 44 -4.47 4.86 -0.30
N ARG A 45 -4.77 5.07 -1.56
CA ARG A 45 -6.12 5.26 -2.06
C ARG A 45 -6.45 4.14 -3.03
N SER A 46 -7.51 3.38 -2.74
CA SER A 46 -8.00 2.35 -3.66
C SER A 46 -8.79 2.96 -4.82
N GLU A 47 -9.06 2.16 -5.84
CA GLU A 47 -9.92 2.54 -6.98
C GLU A 47 -11.34 2.90 -6.54
N GLU A 48 -11.84 2.24 -5.49
CA GLU A 48 -13.13 2.54 -4.84
C GLU A 48 -13.09 3.85 -4.01
N LYS A 49 -12.02 4.65 -4.15
CA LYS A 49 -11.77 5.91 -3.42
C LYS A 49 -11.63 5.76 -1.91
N ILE A 50 -11.52 4.54 -1.39
CA ILE A 50 -11.26 4.27 0.03
C ILE A 50 -9.83 4.72 0.35
N LYS A 51 -9.67 5.52 1.40
CA LYS A 51 -8.36 5.91 1.94
C LYS A 51 -8.01 4.96 3.08
N MET A 52 -6.83 4.36 2.99
CA MET A 52 -6.32 3.53 4.07
C MET A 52 -4.96 4.03 4.51
N LYS A 53 -4.76 4.04 5.83
CA LYS A 53 -3.49 4.36 6.46
C LYS A 53 -2.85 3.06 6.95
N LEU A 54 -1.75 2.67 6.32
CA LEU A 54 -0.97 1.49 6.64
C LEU A 54 0.20 1.91 7.54
N SER A 55 0.26 1.40 8.76
CA SER A 55 1.43 1.57 9.63
C SER A 55 2.64 0.84 9.06
N GLN A 56 3.85 1.31 9.40
CA GLN A 56 5.11 0.69 8.95
C GLN A 56 5.18 -0.82 9.23
N GLU A 57 4.60 -1.26 10.34
CA GLU A 57 4.54 -2.67 10.71
C GLU A 57 3.86 -3.52 9.64
N TYR A 58 2.92 -3.00 8.84
CA TYR A 58 2.20 -3.79 7.83
C TYR A 58 2.83 -3.75 6.43
N LEU A 59 3.99 -3.12 6.26
CA LEU A 59 4.63 -3.02 4.94
C LEU A 59 5.02 -4.38 4.36
N TYR A 60 5.30 -5.38 5.19
CA TYR A 60 5.63 -6.73 4.72
C TYR A 60 4.48 -7.42 3.98
N ASN A 61 3.26 -6.90 4.11
CA ASN A 61 2.07 -7.36 3.37
C ASN A 61 1.85 -6.62 2.06
N ILE A 62 2.80 -5.79 1.63
CA ILE A 62 2.71 -5.00 0.41
C ILE A 62 3.57 -5.63 -0.68
N ASP A 63 2.94 -5.93 -1.80
CA ASP A 63 3.60 -6.27 -3.05
C ASP A 63 3.58 -5.07 -4.01
N TYR A 64 4.71 -4.80 -4.65
CA TYR A 64 4.79 -3.83 -5.74
C TYR A 64 4.04 -4.32 -6.98
N VAL A 65 3.19 -3.47 -7.54
CA VAL A 65 2.51 -3.73 -8.81
C VAL A 65 3.16 -2.91 -9.92
N GLU A 66 3.23 -1.59 -9.74
CA GLU A 66 3.77 -0.67 -10.74
C GLU A 66 4.42 0.52 -10.04
N ARG A 67 5.60 0.90 -10.51
CA ARG A 67 6.29 2.11 -10.05
C ARG A 67 5.70 3.32 -10.77
N SER A 68 5.49 4.42 -10.04
CA SER A 68 5.24 5.70 -10.70
C SER A 68 6.47 6.05 -11.54
N LEU A 69 6.27 6.14 -12.85
CA LEU A 69 7.18 6.83 -13.75
C LEU A 69 7.05 8.31 -13.41
N SER A 70 7.92 8.79 -12.54
CA SER A 70 8.14 10.22 -12.39
C SER A 70 9.32 10.56 -13.30
N ASP A 71 9.06 11.34 -14.36
CA ASP A 71 10.05 12.22 -14.99
C ASP A 71 10.68 13.17 -13.97
#